data_AF-A0A930HUL2-F1
#
_entry.id   AF-A0A930HUL2-F1
#
_cell.length_a   1.000
_cell.length_b   1.000
_cell.length_c   1.000
_cell.angle_alpha   90.00
_cell.angle_beta   90.00
_cell.angle_gamma   90.00
#
_symmetry.space_group_name_H-M   'P 1'
#
loop_
_entity.id
_entity.type
_entity.pdbx_description
1 polymer ?
#
loop_
_entity_poly.entity_id
_entity_poly.type
_entity_poly.pdbx_seq_one_letter_code
_entity_poly.pdbx_strand_id
1 'polypeptide(L)' 'ASSLKLNAEGTKKEIAALVGTEVAKAAQAAGVSTVVFDRNGYLYHGRVKELADAARAAGLNF' A
#
# COMPACT_ATOMS: atom_id res chain seq x y z
N ALA A 1 -2.81 5.95 4.64
CA ALA A 1 -1.59 5.71 5.44
C ALA A 1 -0.39 6.31 4.71
N SER A 2 0.69 6.68 5.41
CA SER A 2 1.93 7.17 4.78
C SER A 2 3.14 6.81 5.65
N SER A 3 4.31 6.70 5.03
CA SER A 3 5.57 6.40 5.76
C SER A 3 5.91 7.47 6.80
N LEU A 4 5.59 8.74 6.53
CA LEU A 4 5.72 9.86 7.48
C LEU A 4 4.81 9.72 8.70
N LYS A 5 3.63 9.12 8.54
CA LYS A 5 2.67 8.93 9.63
C LYS A 5 2.98 7.68 10.46
N LEU A 6 3.68 6.71 9.88
CA LEU A 6 4.01 5.43 10.51
C LEU A 6 5.40 5.42 11.16
N ASN A 7 6.27 6.40 10.90
CA ASN A 7 7.66 6.47 11.40
C ASN A 7 8.38 5.10 11.35
N ALA A 8 8.13 4.34 10.29
CA ALA A 8 8.64 2.99 10.17
C ALA A 8 10.13 3.01 9.79
N GLU A 9 10.96 2.32 10.56
CA GLU A 9 12.39 2.15 10.31
C GLU A 9 12.63 0.85 9.54
N GLY A 10 13.47 0.89 8.51
CA GLY A 10 13.76 -0.25 7.64
C GLY A 10 14.06 0.16 6.20
N THR A 11 14.13 -0.83 5.30
CA THR A 11 14.34 -0.52 3.89
C THR A 11 13.09 0.11 3.28
N LYS A 12 13.27 0.94 2.25
CA LYS A 12 12.16 1.63 1.58
C LYS A 12 11.11 0.67 0.98
N LYS A 13 11.47 -0.59 0.75
CA LYS A 13 10.58 -1.66 0.27
C LYS A 13 9.70 -2.20 1.38
N GLU A 14 10.29 -2.53 2.54
CA GLU A 14 9.55 -3.00 3.72
C GLU A 14 8.56 -1.94 4.21
N ILE A 15 9.00 -0.69 4.27
CA ILE A 15 8.13 0.44 4.62
C ILE A 15 6.95 0.56 3.63
N ALA A 16 7.19 0.35 2.34
CA ALA A 16 6.13 0.40 1.33
C ALA A 16 5.10 -0.72 1.52
N ALA A 17 5.53 -1.93 1.86
CA ALA A 17 4.65 -3.04 2.19
C ALA A 17 3.82 -2.79 3.46
N LEU A 18 4.43 -2.23 4.51
CA LEU A 18 3.72 -1.81 5.72
C LEU A 18 2.67 -0.74 5.45
N VAL A 19 3.00 0.26 4.62
CA VAL A 19 2.03 1.28 4.21
C VAL A 19 0.89 0.64 3.41
N GLY A 20 1.18 -0.29 2.51
CA GLY A 20 0.17 -0.99 1.70
C GLY A 20 -0.84 -1.77 2.53
N THR A 21 -0.36 -2.55 3.51
CA THR A 21 -1.23 -3.29 4.43
C THR A 21 -2.10 -2.37 5.28
N GLU A 22 -1.54 -1.27 5.81
CA GLU A 22 -2.31 -0.30 6.59
C GLU A 22 -3.35 0.47 5.76
N VAL A 23 -3.07 0.77 4.49
CA VAL A 23 -4.07 1.35 3.57
C VAL A 23 -5.23 0.37 3.38
N ALA A 24 -4.95 -0.90 3.16
CA ALA A 24 -5.99 -1.91 2.98
C ALA A 24 -6.87 -2.10 4.20
N LYS A 25 -6.28 -2.19 5.40
CA LYS A 25 -7.05 -2.25 6.66
C LYS A 25 -7.94 -1.02 6.84
N ALA A 26 -7.41 0.17 6.58
CA ALA A 26 -8.18 1.41 6.68
C ALA A 26 -9.33 1.46 5.66
N ALA A 27 -9.10 1.00 4.44
CA ALA A 27 -10.12 0.93 3.41
C ALA A 27 -11.22 -0.09 3.74
N GLN A 28 -10.84 -1.27 4.25
CA GLN A 28 -11.79 -2.28 4.71
C GLN A 28 -12.62 -1.81 5.90
N ALA A 29 -12.00 -1.11 6.85
CA ALA A 29 -12.72 -0.49 7.97
C ALA A 29 -13.73 0.58 7.48
N ALA A 30 -13.44 1.22 6.35
CA ALA A 30 -14.33 2.16 5.68
C ALA A 30 -15.34 1.47 4.73
N GLY A 31 -15.35 0.13 4.63
CA GLY A 31 -16.23 -0.62 3.74
C GLY A 31 -15.86 -0.58 2.25
N VAL A 32 -14.65 -0.14 1.92
CA VAL A 32 -14.15 -0.04 0.54
C VAL A 32 -13.38 -1.31 0.18
N SER A 33 -13.90 -2.07 -0.79
CA SER A 33 -13.30 -3.34 -1.23
C SER A 33 -12.65 -3.27 -2.60
N THR A 34 -13.20 -2.49 -3.53
CA THR A 34 -12.73 -2.40 -4.91
C THR A 34 -12.23 -0.99 -5.19
N VAL A 35 -10.98 -0.87 -5.64
CA VAL A 35 -10.33 0.40 -5.95
C VAL A 35 -9.53 0.27 -7.23
N VAL A 36 -8.95 1.38 -7.71
CA VAL A 36 -8.00 1.38 -8.81
C VAL A 36 -6.65 1.84 -8.28
N PHE A 37 -5.60 1.10 -8.60
CA PHE A 37 -4.24 1.49 -8.22
C PHE A 37 -3.63 2.48 -9.20
N ASP A 38 -3.59 3.74 -8.77
CA ASP A 38 -2.97 4.80 -9.54
C ASP A 38 -1.45 4.85 -9.29
N ARG A 39 -0.70 4.42 -10.31
CA ARG A 39 0.76 4.54 -10.37
C ARG A 39 1.22 5.86 -10.98
N ASN A 40 0.30 6.66 -11.50
CA ASN A 40 0.55 7.91 -12.19
C ASN A 40 1.69 7.75 -13.24
N GLY A 41 2.81 8.46 -13.09
CA GLY A 41 4.00 8.34 -13.95
C GLY A 41 5.09 7.39 -13.44
N TYR A 42 4.89 6.69 -12.33
CA TYR A 42 5.90 5.80 -11.76
C TYR A 42 5.86 4.41 -12.40
N LEU A 43 7.05 3.85 -12.62
CA LEU A 43 7.17 2.47 -13.08
C LEU A 43 6.63 1.52 -12.01
N TYR A 44 5.88 0.50 -12.43
CA TYR A 44 5.42 -0.57 -11.53
C TYR A 44 6.61 -1.46 -11.14
N HIS A 45 7.44 -0.96 -10.23
CA HIS A 45 8.65 -1.61 -9.78
C HIS A 45 9.02 -1.16 -8.36
N GLY A 46 9.89 -1.94 -7.72
CA GLY A 46 10.42 -1.64 -6.39
C GLY A 46 9.31 -1.27 -5.40
N ARG A 47 9.41 -0.07 -4.82
CA ARG A 47 8.49 0.42 -3.78
C ARG A 47 7.03 0.45 -4.20
N VAL A 48 6.75 0.82 -5.45
CA VAL A 48 5.36 0.93 -5.95
C VAL A 48 4.74 -0.44 -6.05
N LYS A 49 5.51 -1.42 -6.54
CA LYS A 49 5.09 -2.82 -6.59
C LYS A 49 4.87 -3.39 -5.19
N GLU A 50 5.81 -3.21 -4.27
CA GLU A 50 5.69 -3.72 -2.89
C GLU A 50 4.46 -3.16 -2.16
N LEU A 51 4.16 -1.87 -2.34
CA LEU A 51 2.96 -1.26 -1.77
C LEU A 51 1.68 -1.87 -2.35
N ALA A 52 1.65 -2.06 -3.67
CA ALA A 52 0.50 -2.64 -4.36
C ALA A 52 0.26 -4.10 -3.93
N ASP A 53 1.31 -4.92 -3.94
CA ASP A 53 1.22 -6.33 -3.60
C ASP A 53 0.80 -6.52 -2.14
N ALA A 54 1.31 -5.70 -1.22
CA ALA A 54 0.93 -5.72 0.19
C ALA A 54 -0.52 -5.26 0.43
N ALA A 55 -0.98 -4.23 -0.29
CA ALA A 55 -2.36 -3.77 -0.21
C ALA A 55 -3.35 -4.83 -0.77
N ARG A 56 -2.98 -5.54 -1.85
CA ARG A 56 -3.76 -6.67 -2.36
C ARG A 56 -3.82 -7.84 -1.39
N ALA A 57 -2.69 -8.22 -0.82
CA ALA A 57 -2.61 -9.30 0.15
C ALA A 57 -3.46 -9.03 1.40
N ALA A 58 -3.59 -7.76 1.79
CA ALA A 58 -4.45 -7.34 2.89
C ALA A 58 -5.94 -7.20 2.48
N GLY A 59 -6.32 -7.50 1.24
CA GLY A 59 -7.71 -7.68 0.81
C GLY A 59 -8.36 -6.47 0.14
N LEU A 60 -7.57 -5.55 -0.42
CA LEU A 60 -8.05 -4.60 -1.41
C LEU A 60 -8.03 -5.24 -2.81
N ASN A 61 -9.13 -5.10 -3.56
CA ASN A 61 -9.23 -5.60 -4.94
C ASN A 61 -8.94 -4.48 -5.93
N PHE A 62 -7.83 -4.60 -6.69
CA PHE A 62 -7.42 -3.67 -7.75
C PHE A 62 -6.30 -4.24 -8.65
#